data_AF-A0AA38GET2-F1
#
_entry.id   AF-A0AA38GET2-F1
#
_cell.length_a   1.000
_cell.length_b   1.000
_cell.length_c   1.000
_cell.angle_alpha   90.00
_cell.angle_beta   90.00
_cell.angle_gamma   90.00
#
_symmetry.space_group_name_H-M   'P 1'
#
loop_
_entity.id
_entity.type
_entity.pdbx_description
1 polymer ?
#
loop_
_entity_poly.entity_id
_entity_poly.type
_entity_poly.pdbx_seq_one_letter_code
_entity_poly.pdbx_strand_id
1 'polypeptide(L)'
;LHSKANMKELAGIAVQLSFNEAQKVSTYVVGMKKIEKMRSLISSQALTDCVELFQDTVTQLQSALTNLNGKGRKMSHISETRLLLSAAGTNTETCIDGLSEDHSSRNIPT
;
A
#
# COMPACT_ATOMS: atom_id res chain seq x y z
N LEU A 1 -36.65 11.41 1.29
CA LEU A 1 -35.34 11.68 1.95
C LEU A 1 -34.24 11.03 1.13
N HIS A 2 -33.48 11.79 0.33
CA HIS A 2 -32.22 11.27 -0.24
C HIS A 2 -31.10 11.74 0.68
N SER A 3 -30.66 10.87 1.59
CA SER A 3 -29.44 11.11 2.35
C SER A 3 -28.28 11.09 1.36
N LYS A 4 -27.77 12.27 0.97
CA LYS A 4 -26.51 12.35 0.24
C LYS A 4 -25.44 11.79 1.18
N ALA A 5 -24.83 10.68 0.80
CA ALA A 5 -23.66 10.15 1.51
C ALA A 5 -22.67 11.29 1.74
N ASN A 6 -22.24 11.48 3.00
CA ASN A 6 -21.22 12.46 3.31
C ASN A 6 -19.90 11.96 2.69
N MET A 7 -19.53 12.53 1.54
CA MET A 7 -18.34 12.10 0.79
C MET A 7 -17.06 12.15 1.62
N LYS A 8 -17.00 13.00 2.65
CA LYS A 8 -15.87 13.04 3.58
C LYS A 8 -15.83 11.80 4.47
N GLU A 9 -16.97 11.40 5.01
CA GLU A 9 -17.09 10.17 5.80
C GLU A 9 -16.80 8.94 4.94
N LEU A 10 -17.35 8.89 3.73
CA LEU A 10 -17.08 7.79 2.80
C LEU A 10 -15.60 7.68 2.45
N ALA A 11 -14.94 8.81 2.15
CA ALA A 11 -13.50 8.83 1.91
C ALA A 11 -12.72 8.37 3.15
N GLY A 12 -13.09 8.84 4.35
CA GLY A 12 -12.46 8.41 5.60
C GLY A 12 -12.58 6.90 5.83
N ILE A 13 -13.77 6.32 5.62
CA ILE A 13 -14.01 4.88 5.74
C ILE A 13 -13.16 4.11 4.73
N ALA A 14 -13.14 4.53 3.47
CA ALA A 14 -12.40 3.86 2.41
C ALA A 14 -10.89 3.86 2.70
N VAL A 15 -10.31 5.02 3.07
CA VAL A 15 -8.88 5.10 3.41
C VAL A 15 -8.55 4.29 4.67
N GLN A 16 -9.46 4.25 5.65
CA GLN A 16 -9.26 3.46 6.88
C GLN A 16 -9.24 1.95 6.57
N LEU A 17 -10.13 1.50 5.69
CA LEU A 17 -10.14 0.12 5.22
C LEU A 17 -8.84 -0.21 4.50
N SER A 18 -8.41 0.62 3.55
CA SER A 18 -7.15 0.45 2.83
C SER A 18 -5.95 0.41 3.78
N PHE A 19 -5.91 1.27 4.80
CA PHE A 19 -4.84 1.28 5.81
C PHE A 19 -4.78 -0.05 6.57
N ASN A 20 -5.94 -0.55 7.02
CA ASN A 20 -6.00 -1.80 7.78
C ASN A 20 -5.53 -2.99 6.93
N GLU A 21 -5.94 -3.06 5.67
CA GLU A 21 -5.50 -4.13 4.76
C GLU A 21 -4.01 -4.01 4.42
N ALA A 22 -3.51 -2.79 4.14
CA ALA A 22 -2.08 -2.57 3.91
C ALA A 22 -1.22 -3.00 5.10
N GLN A 23 -1.69 -2.79 6.33
CA GLN A 23 -0.97 -3.22 7.54
C GLN A 23 -0.94 -4.74 7.70
N LYS A 24 -2.03 -5.43 7.36
CA LYS A 24 -2.06 -6.91 7.31
C LYS A 24 -1.09 -7.44 6.26
N VAL A 25 -1.10 -6.88 5.06
CA VAL A 25 -0.20 -7.29 3.97
C VAL A 25 1.26 -7.02 4.34
N SER A 26 1.59 -5.85 4.89
CA SER A 26 2.94 -5.54 5.38
C SER A 26 3.44 -6.60 6.38
N THR A 27 2.60 -6.97 7.35
CA THR A 27 2.94 -8.02 8.33
C THR A 27 3.14 -9.39 7.66
N TYR A 28 2.28 -9.73 6.71
CA TYR A 28 2.36 -10.98 5.95
C TYR A 28 3.64 -11.08 5.12
N VAL A 29 4.00 -10.03 4.37
CA VAL A 29 5.21 -9.98 3.52
C VAL A 29 6.48 -10.05 4.38
N VAL A 30 6.51 -9.36 5.53
CA VAL A 30 7.61 -9.50 6.51
C VAL A 30 7.73 -10.95 7.01
N GLY A 31 6.61 -11.62 7.26
CA GLY A 31 6.57 -13.03 7.62
C GLY A 31 7.12 -13.94 6.51
N MET A 32 6.71 -13.70 5.26
CA MET A 32 7.20 -14.44 4.10
C MET A 32 8.73 -14.33 3.94
N LYS A 33 9.29 -13.12 4.05
CA LYS A 33 10.74 -12.88 4.00
C LYS A 33 11.52 -13.70 5.03
N LYS A 34 10.95 -14.00 6.20
CA LYS A 34 11.59 -14.83 7.22
C LYS A 34 11.63 -16.32 6.84
N ILE A 35 10.60 -16.81 6.15
CA ILE A 35 10.48 -18.19 5.68
C ILE A 35 11.33 -18.41 4.42
N GLU A 36 11.44 -17.39 3.57
CA GLU A 36 12.14 -17.41 2.28
C GLU A 36 13.67 -17.45 2.34
N LYS A 37 14.30 -17.64 3.52
CA LYS A 37 15.74 -17.93 3.62
C LYS A 37 16.20 -19.17 2.80
N MET A 38 15.26 -19.88 2.15
CA MET A 38 15.51 -21.01 1.24
C MET A 38 15.13 -20.75 -0.24
N ARG A 39 14.68 -19.56 -0.66
CA ARG A 39 14.38 -19.25 -2.08
C ARG A 39 15.52 -18.44 -2.74
N SER A 40 15.49 -18.33 -4.07
CA SER A 40 16.56 -17.71 -4.87
C SER A 40 16.82 -16.25 -4.47
N LEU A 41 18.03 -15.75 -4.74
CA LEU A 41 18.43 -14.37 -4.45
C LEU A 41 17.48 -13.32 -5.05
N ILE A 42 16.91 -13.60 -6.23
CA ILE A 42 15.96 -12.73 -6.93
C ILE A 42 14.65 -12.61 -6.13
N SER A 43 14.10 -13.72 -5.62
CA SER A 43 12.89 -13.71 -4.79
C SER A 43 13.10 -12.96 -3.47
N SER A 44 14.30 -13.10 -2.89
CA SER A 44 14.67 -12.37 -1.66
C SER A 44 14.75 -10.85 -1.86
N GLN A 45 15.19 -10.38 -3.03
CA GLN A 45 15.24 -8.94 -3.33
C GLN A 45 13.82 -8.40 -3.56
N ALA A 46 13.03 -9.04 -4.41
CA ALA A 46 11.65 -8.63 -4.68
C ALA A 46 10.79 -8.60 -3.39
N LEU A 47 10.99 -9.55 -2.47
CA LEU A 47 10.35 -9.52 -1.16
C LEU A 47 10.85 -8.37 -0.27
N THR A 48 12.14 -8.03 -0.35
CA THR A 48 12.69 -6.91 0.40
C THR A 48 12.10 -5.59 -0.08
N ASP A 49 12.06 -5.38 -1.39
CA ASP A 49 11.45 -4.21 -2.01
C ASP A 49 9.96 -4.13 -1.64
N CYS A 50 9.25 -5.26 -1.67
CA CYS A 50 7.85 -5.30 -1.28
C CYS A 50 7.62 -4.93 0.20
N VAL A 51 8.49 -5.35 1.12
CA VAL A 51 8.40 -4.93 2.54
C VAL A 51 8.50 -3.40 2.66
N GLU A 52 9.45 -2.79 1.95
CA GLU A 52 9.67 -1.34 1.97
C GLU A 52 8.47 -0.59 1.37
N LEU A 53 8.01 -1.02 0.20
CA LEU A 53 6.85 -0.42 -0.49
C LEU A 53 5.58 -0.46 0.37
N PHE A 54 5.32 -1.57 1.08
CA PHE A 54 4.15 -1.65 1.98
C PHE A 54 4.33 -0.84 3.27
N GLN A 55 5.55 -0.69 3.79
CA GLN A 55 5.81 0.19 4.93
C GLN A 55 5.55 1.66 4.58
N ASP A 56 5.94 2.08 3.37
CA ASP A 56 5.62 3.40 2.83
C ASP A 56 4.12 3.56 2.61
N THR A 57 3.47 2.55 2.03
CA THR A 57 2.01 2.53 1.81
C THR A 57 1.23 2.75 3.12
N VAL A 58 1.61 2.05 4.19
CA VAL A 58 0.99 2.22 5.52
C VAL A 58 1.16 3.65 6.03
N THR A 59 2.36 4.22 5.89
CA THR A 59 2.68 5.59 6.33
C THR A 59 1.89 6.64 5.54
N GLN A 60 1.77 6.46 4.22
CA GLN A 60 1.03 7.35 3.33
C GLN A 60 -0.48 7.31 3.61
N LEU A 61 -1.05 6.13 3.83
CA LEU A 61 -2.47 5.96 4.18
C LEU A 61 -2.80 6.56 5.55
N GLN A 62 -1.90 6.42 6.53
CA GLN A 62 -2.05 7.05 7.84
C GLN A 62 -2.02 8.59 7.75
N SER A 63 -1.15 9.13 6.90
CA SER A 63 -1.07 10.57 6.63
C SER A 63 -2.32 11.08 5.91
N ALA A 64 -2.84 10.31 4.95
CA ALA A 64 -4.11 10.61 4.27
C ALA A 64 -5.29 10.62 5.24
N LEU A 65 -5.36 9.67 6.18
CA LEU A 65 -6.37 9.66 7.24
C LEU A 65 -6.28 10.90 8.14
N THR A 66 -5.07 11.29 8.51
CA THR A 66 -4.83 12.49 9.32
C THR A 66 -5.33 13.75 8.60
N ASN A 67 -5.04 13.88 7.31
CA ASN A 67 -5.52 14.98 6.48
C ASN A 67 -7.05 15.01 6.34
N LEU A 68 -7.69 13.85 6.20
CA LEU A 68 -9.16 13.74 6.14
C LEU A 68 -9.81 14.09 7.49
N ASN A 69 -9.19 13.72 8.61
CA ASN A 69 -9.75 13.90 9.95
C ASN A 69 -9.41 15.27 10.58
N GLY A 70 -8.46 16.02 10.00
CA GLY A 70 -8.05 17.35 10.47
C GLY A 70 -9.19 18.36 10.58
N LYS A 71 -9.11 19.25 11.59
CA LYS A 71 -10.04 20.38 11.76
C LYS A 71 -9.70 21.47 10.72
N GLY A 72 -10.62 21.69 9.78
CA GLY A 72 -10.50 22.72 8.73
C GLY A 72 -10.01 22.16 7.39
N ARG A 73 -10.74 22.45 6.32
CA ARG A 73 -10.46 21.95 4.98
C ARG A 73 -9.51 22.92 4.27
N LYS A 74 -8.20 22.74 4.42
CA LYS A 74 -7.22 23.45 3.58
C LYS A 74 -7.13 22.75 2.23
N MET A 75 -7.06 23.52 1.14
CA MET A 75 -6.88 22.97 -0.22
C MET A 75 -5.63 22.09 -0.30
N SER A 76 -4.57 22.47 0.42
CA SER A 76 -3.33 21.70 0.53
C SER A 76 -3.57 20.27 1.04
N HIS A 77 -4.41 20.08 2.06
CA HIS A 77 -4.71 18.73 2.59
C HIS A 77 -5.44 17.85 1.57
N ILE A 78 -6.28 18.41 0.70
CA ILE A 78 -6.97 17.64 -0.34
C ILE A 78 -5.95 17.19 -1.40
N SER A 79 -5.11 18.10 -1.89
CA SER A 79 -4.09 17.79 -2.89
C SER A 79 -3.07 16.79 -2.35
N GLU A 80 -2.63 16.97 -1.11
CA GLU A 80 -1.72 16.06 -0.43
C GLU A 80 -2.38 14.68 -0.21
N THR A 81 -3.64 14.63 0.23
CA THR A 81 -4.36 13.35 0.35
C THR A 81 -4.41 12.61 -0.98
N ARG A 82 -4.70 13.30 -2.09
CA ARG A 82 -4.71 12.67 -3.42
C ARG A 82 -3.34 12.12 -3.80
N LEU A 83 -2.29 12.90 -3.57
CA LEU A 83 -0.90 12.46 -3.83
C LEU A 83 -0.54 11.21 -3.01
N LEU A 84 -0.85 11.21 -1.71
CA LEU A 84 -0.59 10.09 -0.82
C LEU A 84 -1.33 8.82 -1.26
N LEU A 85 -2.59 8.96 -1.70
CA LEU A 85 -3.37 7.82 -2.20
C LEU A 85 -2.84 7.28 -3.53
N SER A 86 -2.41 8.16 -4.45
CA SER A 86 -1.76 7.74 -5.69
C SER A 86 -0.45 7.00 -5.43
N ALA A 87 0.39 7.52 -4.52
CA ALA A 87 1.63 6.86 -4.13
C ALA A 87 1.38 5.48 -3.50
N ALA A 88 0.38 5.36 -2.62
CA ALA A 88 0.00 4.08 -2.00
C ALA A 88 -0.44 3.04 -3.05
N GLY A 89 -1.18 3.48 -4.07
CA GLY A 89 -1.57 2.64 -5.21
C GLY A 89 -0.35 2.17 -6.02
N THR A 90 0.51 3.10 -6.43
CA THR A 90 1.74 2.79 -7.18
C THR A 90 2.67 1.85 -6.42
N ASN A 91 2.84 2.05 -5.11
CA ASN A 91 3.66 1.16 -4.28
C ASN A 91 3.09 -0.27 -4.25
N THR A 92 1.76 -0.39 -4.16
CA THR A 92 1.08 -1.69 -4.18
C THR A 92 1.27 -2.40 -5.52
N GLU A 93 1.08 -1.69 -6.63
CA GLU A 93 1.29 -2.21 -8.00
C GLU A 93 2.75 -2.64 -8.20
N THR A 94 3.70 -1.80 -7.79
CA THR A 94 5.14 -2.07 -7.94
C THR A 94 5.59 -3.33 -7.18
N CYS A 95 5.06 -3.58 -5.97
CA CYS A 95 5.35 -4.84 -5.28
C CYS A 95 4.82 -6.05 -6.07
N ILE A 96 3.58 -5.98 -6.55
CA ILE A 96 2.94 -7.09 -7.29
C ILE A 96 3.73 -7.38 -8.58
N ASP A 97 4.14 -6.35 -9.30
CA ASP A 97 4.94 -6.48 -10.52
C ASP A 97 6.30 -7.12 -10.22
N GLY A 98 7.03 -6.62 -9.21
CA GLY A 98 8.33 -7.17 -8.82
C GLY A 98 8.28 -8.65 -8.39
N LEU A 99 7.20 -9.06 -7.71
CA LEU A 99 6.98 -10.48 -7.37
C LEU A 99 6.62 -11.31 -8.61
N SER A 100 5.84 -10.77 -9.54
CA SER A 100 5.41 -11.48 -10.76
C SER A 100 6.57 -11.70 -11.74
N GLU A 101 7.46 -10.73 -11.89
CA GLU A 101 8.68 -10.86 -12.69
C GLU A 101 9.61 -11.96 -12.16
N ASP A 102 9.74 -12.08 -10.83
CA ASP A 102 10.49 -13.17 -10.17
C ASP A 102 9.87 -14.56 -10.43
N HIS A 103 8.54 -14.65 -10.56
CA HIS A 103 7.86 -15.89 -10.94
C HIS A 103 8.05 -16.25 -12.42
N SER A 104 8.04 -15.26 -13.31
CA SER A 104 8.24 -15.46 -14.75
C SER A 104 9.67 -15.90 -15.07
N SER A 105 10.66 -15.34 -14.38
CA SER A 105 12.09 -15.66 -14.54
C SER A 105 12.43 -17.11 -14.14
N ARG A 106 11.60 -17.75 -13.29
CA ARG A 106 11.75 -19.15 -12.91
C ARG A 106 11.19 -20.16 -13.92
N ASN A 107 10.39 -19.71 -14.89
CA ASN A 107 9.76 -20.57 -15.90
C ASN A 107 10.48 -20.54 -17.27
N ILE A 108 11.60 -19.84 -17.39
CA ILE A 108 12.45 -19.88 -18.58
C ILE A 108 13.46 -21.03 -18.38
N PRO A 109 13.41 -22.11 -19.17
CA PRO A 109 14.44 -23.15 -19.11
C PRO A 109 15.75 -22.54 -19.63
N THR A 110 16.78 -22.49 -18.77
CA THR A 110 18.17 -22.26 -19.17
C THR A 110 18.76 -23.52 -19.78
#